data_AF-A0A3D4S960-F1
#
_entry.id   AF-A0A3D4S960-F1
#
_cell.length_a   1.000
_cell.length_b   1.000
_cell.length_c   1.000
_cell.angle_alpha   90.00
_cell.angle_beta   90.00
_cell.angle_gamma   90.00
#
_symmetry.space_group_name_H-M   'P 1'
#
loop_
_entity.id
_entity.type
_entity.pdbx_description
1 polymer ?
#
loop_
_entity_poly.entity_id
_entity_poly.type
_entity_poly.pdbx_seq_one_letter_code
_entity_poly.pdbx_strand_id
1 'polypeptide(L)'
;MLETFATIFEIVMVICFGASWPFNIVKAYKARTAKGTSPLFMALIGIGYVGGILCKILTWIDKGGLSWLAYVAFAFYIINLIMVSTGLALYFRNKAIDKKTAEAADKENA
;
A
#
# COMPACT_ATOMS: atom_id res chain seq x y z
N MET A 1 15.73 -24.92 7.58
CA MET A 1 16.83 -23.98 7.25
C MET A 1 16.43 -23.06 6.10
N LEU A 2 16.28 -23.56 4.87
CA LEU A 2 15.92 -22.72 3.71
C LEU A 2 14.55 -22.02 3.83
N GLU A 3 13.51 -22.72 4.33
CA GLU A 3 12.19 -22.11 4.55
C GLU A 3 12.23 -20.93 5.54
N THR A 4 13.07 -21.04 6.57
CA THR A 4 13.27 -19.98 7.56
C THR A 4 13.91 -18.76 6.92
N PHE A 5 14.96 -18.95 6.12
CA PHE A 5 15.60 -17.86 5.37
C PHE A 5 14.64 -17.20 4.37
N ALA A 6 13.86 -17.99 3.63
CA ALA A 6 12.85 -17.46 2.71
C ALA A 6 11.83 -16.57 3.44
N THR A 7 11.35 -17.01 4.60
CA THR A 7 10.43 -16.22 5.43
C THR A 7 11.08 -14.94 5.96
N ILE A 8 12.37 -14.99 6.35
CA ILE A 8 13.10 -13.80 6.80
C ILE A 8 13.23 -12.77 5.67
N PHE A 9 13.64 -13.20 4.47
CA PHE A 9 13.76 -12.29 3.33
C PHE A 9 12.40 -11.71 2.90
N GLU A 10 11.34 -12.49 2.99
CA GLU A 10 9.97 -12.01 2.77
C GLU A 10 9.58 -10.93 3.79
N ILE A 11 9.85 -11.14 5.09
CA ILE A 11 9.60 -10.14 6.14
C ILE A 11 10.37 -8.86 5.84
N VAL A 12 11.67 -8.96 5.55
CA VAL A 12 12.52 -7.80 5.23
C VAL A 12 11.93 -7.03 4.05
N MET A 13 11.59 -7.74 2.96
CA MET A 13 10.99 -7.13 1.78
C MET A 13 9.68 -6.42 2.12
N VAL A 14 8.75 -7.09 2.81
CA VAL A 14 7.42 -6.52 3.12
C VAL A 14 7.52 -5.35 4.11
N ILE A 15 8.45 -5.39 5.07
CA ILE A 15 8.69 -4.28 6.00
C ILE A 15 9.29 -3.08 5.28
N CYS A 16 10.33 -3.28 4.46
CA CYS A 16 10.95 -2.20 3.69
C CYS A 16 9.94 -1.54 2.74
N PHE A 17 9.14 -2.35 2.06
CA PHE A 17 8.07 -1.84 1.22
C PHE A 17 6.99 -1.13 2.06
N GLY A 18 6.66 -1.70 3.21
CA GLY A 18 5.69 -1.14 4.15
C GLY A 18 6.08 0.23 4.68
N ALA A 19 7.34 0.38 5.07
CA ALA A 19 7.92 1.64 5.53
C ALA A 19 7.86 2.75 4.49
N SER A 20 7.78 2.42 3.18
CA SER A 20 7.62 3.43 2.13
C SER A 20 6.25 4.13 2.15
N TRP A 21 5.20 3.46 2.67
CA TRP A 21 3.85 4.02 2.66
C TRP A 21 3.63 5.19 3.61
N PRO A 22 4.07 5.16 4.88
CA PRO A 22 3.98 6.33 5.76
C PRO A 22 4.59 7.59 5.13
N PHE A 23 5.76 7.47 4.52
CA PHE A 23 6.39 8.61 3.83
C PHE A 23 5.55 9.08 2.63
N ASN A 24 5.02 8.15 1.82
CA ASN A 24 4.19 8.48 0.67
C ASN A 24 2.88 9.17 1.10
N ILE A 25 2.20 8.65 2.12
CA ILE A 25 0.96 9.20 2.70
C ILE A 25 1.20 10.61 3.24
N VAL A 26 2.25 10.81 4.05
CA VAL A 26 2.55 12.14 4.62
C VAL A 26 2.86 13.15 3.53
N LYS A 27 3.64 12.76 2.50
CA LYS A 27 3.92 13.64 1.35
C LYS A 27 2.65 13.98 0.57
N ALA A 28 1.83 12.98 0.24
CA ALA A 28 0.57 13.19 -0.48
C ALA A 28 -0.39 14.09 0.31
N TYR A 29 -0.52 13.87 1.62
CA TYR A 29 -1.38 14.68 2.48
C TYR A 29 -0.94 16.15 2.53
N LYS A 30 0.37 16.41 2.68
CA LYS A 30 0.93 17.77 2.74
C LYS A 30 0.92 18.48 1.38
N ALA A 31 1.15 17.74 0.28
CA ALA A 31 1.18 18.31 -1.06
C ALA A 31 -0.17 18.91 -1.49
N ARG A 32 -1.30 18.37 -0.97
CA ARG A 32 -2.67 18.78 -1.33
C ARG A 32 -2.95 18.81 -2.84
N THR A 33 -2.21 18.03 -3.61
CA THR A 33 -2.38 17.85 -5.06
C THR A 33 -2.13 16.38 -5.41
N ALA A 34 -2.79 15.89 -6.46
CA ALA A 34 -2.62 14.54 -6.97
C ALA A 34 -1.49 14.45 -8.01
N LYS A 35 -0.88 15.58 -8.39
CA LYS A 35 0.25 15.61 -9.31
C LYS A 35 1.41 14.75 -8.79
N GLY A 36 1.97 13.92 -9.67
CA GLY A 36 3.06 13.00 -9.35
C GLY A 36 2.64 11.73 -8.58
N THR A 37 1.35 11.58 -8.25
CA THR A 37 0.82 10.39 -7.58
C THR A 37 0.24 9.42 -8.59
N SER A 38 0.70 8.15 -8.59
CA SER A 38 0.24 7.12 -9.53
C SER A 38 -0.76 6.15 -8.88
N PRO A 39 -2.07 6.25 -9.17
CA PRO A 39 -3.08 5.34 -8.62
C PRO A 39 -2.94 3.91 -9.18
N LEU A 40 -2.47 3.76 -10.42
CA LEU A 40 -2.25 2.43 -11.02
C LEU A 40 -1.14 1.68 -10.30
N PHE A 41 -0.03 2.36 -9.97
CA PHE A 41 1.03 1.77 -9.17
C PHE A 41 0.51 1.30 -7.80
N MET A 42 -0.27 2.14 -7.11
CA MET A 42 -0.89 1.76 -5.83
C MET A 42 -1.82 0.56 -5.95
N ALA A 43 -2.63 0.50 -7.02
CA ALA A 43 -3.53 -0.62 -7.27
C ALA A 43 -2.77 -1.93 -7.52
N LEU A 44 -1.72 -1.91 -8.35
CA LEU A 44 -0.88 -3.07 -8.63
C LEU A 44 -0.20 -3.60 -7.36
N ILE A 45 0.34 -2.71 -6.54
CA ILE A 45 0.95 -3.11 -5.27
C ILE A 45 -0.11 -3.64 -4.28
N GLY A 46 -1.30 -3.03 -4.23
CA GLY A 46 -2.42 -3.53 -3.44
C GLY A 46 -2.81 -4.96 -3.83
N ILE A 47 -2.90 -5.25 -5.13
CA ILE A 47 -3.15 -6.61 -5.64
C ILE A 47 -2.02 -7.56 -5.19
N GLY A 48 -0.76 -7.12 -5.25
CA GLY A 48 0.38 -7.89 -4.75
C GLY A 48 0.25 -8.27 -3.27
N TYR A 49 -0.20 -7.33 -2.41
CA TYR A 49 -0.45 -7.63 -1.01
C TYR A 49 -1.60 -8.60 -0.79
N VAL A 50 -2.69 -8.47 -1.55
CA VAL A 50 -3.79 -9.45 -1.52
C VAL A 50 -3.28 -10.83 -1.92
N GLY A 51 -2.44 -10.93 -2.95
CA GLY A 51 -1.78 -12.17 -3.33
C GLY A 51 -0.92 -12.78 -2.21
N GLY A 52 -0.13 -11.95 -1.52
CA GLY A 52 0.65 -12.37 -0.35
C GLY A 52 -0.21 -12.89 0.80
N ILE A 53 -1.31 -12.18 1.13
CA ILE A 53 -2.29 -12.58 2.14
C ILE A 53 -2.91 -13.94 1.78
N LEU A 54 -3.40 -14.09 0.54
CA LEU A 54 -4.00 -15.33 0.07
C LEU A 54 -2.99 -16.49 0.10
N CYS A 55 -1.75 -16.26 -0.30
CA CYS A 55 -0.68 -17.26 -0.22
C CYS A 55 -0.47 -17.74 1.22
N LYS A 56 -0.47 -16.84 2.21
CA LYS A 56 -0.37 -17.22 3.63
C LYS A 56 -1.58 -17.98 4.14
N ILE A 57 -2.79 -17.57 3.77
CA ILE A 57 -4.03 -18.27 4.14
C ILE A 57 -4.02 -19.68 3.56
N LEU A 58 -3.69 -19.85 2.29
CA LEU A 58 -3.61 -21.17 1.65
C LEU A 58 -2.51 -22.05 2.26
N THR A 59 -1.35 -21.46 2.59
CA THR A 59 -0.28 -22.19 3.29
C THR A 59 -0.72 -22.63 4.69
N TRP A 60 -1.48 -21.78 5.40
CA TRP A 60 -2.03 -22.11 6.71
C TRP A 60 -3.04 -23.26 6.64
N ILE A 61 -3.92 -23.26 5.63
CA ILE A 61 -4.89 -24.34 5.39
C ILE A 61 -4.16 -25.66 5.07
N ASP A 62 -3.17 -25.62 4.19
CA ASP A 62 -2.42 -26.80 3.74
C ASP A 62 -1.58 -27.43 4.85
N LYS A 63 -0.83 -26.61 5.61
CA LYS A 63 0.09 -27.07 6.66
C LYS A 63 -0.55 -27.17 8.05
N GLY A 64 -1.81 -26.78 8.20
CA GLY A 64 -2.52 -26.72 9.50
C GLY A 64 -1.99 -25.63 10.45
N GLY A 65 -1.17 -24.70 9.96
CA GLY A 65 -0.50 -23.70 10.78
C GLY A 65 0.53 -22.87 10.02
N LEU A 66 0.90 -21.71 10.58
CA LEU A 66 2.01 -20.88 10.11
C LEU A 66 3.10 -20.86 11.19
N SER A 67 4.35 -20.71 10.77
CA SER A 67 5.43 -20.42 11.73
C SER A 67 5.23 -19.02 12.32
N TRP A 68 5.77 -18.78 13.52
CA TRP A 68 5.74 -17.46 14.16
C TRP A 68 6.22 -16.34 13.23
N LEU A 69 7.32 -16.57 12.51
CA LEU A 69 7.85 -15.60 11.53
C LEU A 69 6.88 -15.37 10.36
N ALA A 70 6.21 -16.41 9.88
CA ALA A 70 5.25 -16.28 8.80
C ALA A 70 3.99 -15.50 9.23
N TYR A 71 3.59 -15.59 10.50
CA TYR A 71 2.55 -14.72 11.07
C TYR A 71 2.96 -13.24 11.10
N VAL A 72 4.25 -12.95 11.36
CA VAL A 72 4.78 -11.58 11.27
C VAL A 72 4.67 -11.05 9.83
N ALA A 73 5.15 -11.82 8.84
CA ALA A 73 5.00 -11.44 7.43
C ALA A 73 3.53 -11.20 7.06
N PHE A 74 2.64 -12.09 7.49
CA PHE A 74 1.20 -12.00 7.24
C PHE A 74 0.58 -10.71 7.80
N ALA A 75 0.92 -10.35 9.03
CA ALA A 75 0.45 -9.10 9.65
C ALA A 75 0.92 -7.87 8.85
N PHE A 76 2.17 -7.84 8.42
CA PHE A 76 2.68 -6.71 7.64
C PHE A 76 2.06 -6.61 6.24
N TYR A 77 1.71 -7.72 5.58
CA TYR A 77 0.92 -7.65 4.35
C TYR A 77 -0.42 -6.94 4.55
N ILE A 78 -1.12 -7.22 5.65
CA ILE A 78 -2.40 -6.58 6.00
C ILE A 78 -2.20 -5.10 6.29
N ILE A 79 -1.21 -4.75 7.12
CA ILE A 79 -0.89 -3.34 7.43
C ILE A 79 -0.55 -2.59 6.14
N ASN A 80 0.25 -3.18 5.25
CA ASN A 80 0.61 -2.58 3.97
C ASN A 80 -0.60 -2.37 3.07
N LEU A 81 -1.54 -3.32 3.05
CA LEU A 81 -2.79 -3.17 2.33
C LEU A 81 -3.60 -1.98 2.85
N ILE A 82 -3.73 -1.84 4.17
CA ILE A 82 -4.43 -0.70 4.79
C ILE A 82 -3.74 0.63 4.43
N MET A 83 -2.40 0.66 4.48
CA MET A 83 -1.64 1.86 4.16
C MET A 83 -1.75 2.25 2.68
N VAL A 84 -1.66 1.31 1.74
CA VAL A 84 -1.84 1.62 0.30
C VAL A 84 -3.28 2.07 0.02
N SER A 85 -4.28 1.46 0.64
CA SER A 85 -5.68 1.90 0.54
C SER A 85 -5.86 3.33 1.07
N THR A 86 -5.19 3.67 2.18
CA THR A 86 -5.18 5.04 2.71
C THR A 86 -4.53 6.03 1.73
N GLY A 87 -3.39 5.66 1.14
CA GLY A 87 -2.74 6.47 0.09
C GLY A 87 -3.63 6.67 -1.13
N LEU A 88 -4.36 5.65 -1.55
CA LEU A 88 -5.30 5.72 -2.67
C LEU A 88 -6.52 6.61 -2.34
N ALA A 89 -7.05 6.55 -1.12
CA ALA A 89 -8.11 7.45 -0.66
C ALA A 89 -7.63 8.93 -0.66
N LEU A 90 -6.39 9.17 -0.23
CA LEU A 90 -5.78 10.50 -0.28
C LEU A 90 -5.59 11.01 -1.72
N TYR A 91 -5.26 10.12 -2.65
CA TYR A 91 -5.20 10.48 -4.07
C TYR A 91 -6.55 11.01 -4.58
N PHE A 92 -7.66 10.34 -4.26
CA PHE A 92 -9.00 10.81 -4.66
C PHE A 92 -9.37 12.15 -4.02
N ARG A 93 -9.03 12.34 -2.73
CA ARG A 93 -9.19 13.64 -2.05
C ARG A 93 -8.42 14.73 -2.78
N ASN A 94 -7.14 14.51 -3.07
CA ASN A 94 -6.30 15.51 -3.71
C ASN A 94 -6.73 15.79 -5.15
N LYS A 95 -7.19 14.77 -5.89
CA LYS A 95 -7.76 14.93 -7.23
C LYS A 95 -8.99 15.84 -7.23
N ALA A 96 -9.82 15.76 -6.19
CA ALA A 96 -10.95 16.67 -6.01
C ALA A 96 -10.51 18.11 -5.71
N ILE A 97 -9.43 18.30 -4.95
CA ILE A 97 -8.84 19.64 -4.69
C ILE A 97 -8.29 20.24 -5.98
N ASP A 98 -7.55 19.47 -6.77
CA ASP A 98 -7.00 19.90 -8.05
C ASP A 98 -8.11 20.35 -9.00
N LYS A 99 -9.20 19.57 -9.10
CA LYS A 99 -10.36 19.91 -9.93
C LYS A 99 -10.99 21.25 -9.53
N LYS A 100 -11.24 21.46 -8.24
CA LYS A 100 -11.82 22.73 -7.74
C LYS A 100 -10.91 23.93 -8.01
N THR A 101 -9.60 23.73 -7.93
CA THR A 101 -8.61 24.79 -8.18
C THR A 101 -8.60 25.17 -9.68
N ALA A 102 -8.69 24.19 -10.58
CA ALA A 102 -8.81 24.44 -12.01
C ALA A 102 -10.11 25.19 -12.35
N GLU A 103 -11.26 24.75 -11.82
CA GLU A 103 -12.56 25.41 -12.05
C GLU A 103 -12.60 26.86 -11.53
N ALA A 104 -11.90 27.17 -10.44
CA ALA A 104 -11.82 28.53 -9.92
C ALA A 104 -10.98 29.44 -10.84
N ALA A 105 -9.86 28.93 -11.37
CA ALA A 105 -9.02 29.67 -12.31
C ALA A 105 -9.74 29.93 -13.65
N ASP A 106 -10.54 28.98 -14.14
CA ASP A 106 -11.31 29.16 -15.38
C ASP A 106 -12.39 30.25 -15.24
N LYS A 107 -12.98 30.42 -14.05
CA LYS A 107 -13.97 31.47 -13.77
C LYS A 107 -13.38 32.86 -13.62
N GLU A 108 -12.12 32.98 -13.22
CA GLU A 108 -11.42 34.27 -13.13
C GLU A 108 -10.98 34.78 -14.51
N ASN A 109 -10.74 33.87 -15.45
CA ASN A 109 -10.30 34.18 -16.81
C ASN A 109 -11.45 34.32 -17.84
N ALA A 110 -12.71 34.12 -17.42
CA ALA A 110 -13.91 34.18 -18.26
C ALA A 110 -14.71 35.47 -17.98
#